data_AF-A0A961WGJ1-F1
#
_entry.id   AF-A0A961WGJ1-F1
#
_cell.length_a   1.000
_cell.length_b   1.000
_cell.length_c   1.000
_cell.angle_alpha   90.00
_cell.angle_beta   90.00
_cell.angle_gamma   90.00
#
_symmetry.space_group_name_H-M   'P 1'
#
loop_
_entity.id
_entity.type
_entity.pdbx_description
1 polymer ?
#
loop_
_entity_poly.entity_id
_entity_poly.type
_entity_poly.pdbx_seq_one_letter_code
_entity_poly.pdbx_strand_id
1 'polypeptide(L)'
;MSGSEHSRDDGKQALPDGRWRQAVITFFPMLIAVLSLFTSIYNGYLNNKFVTLIQGNLTRAEYMRTCRDVVDAYFQVKYRADVVAREAASLAADPATVASSAAVAEARPRAGVAPTQASIEAGNAVAKFGALATYLANMRDESIRAAYTELYWKLDKVAGMAATASGPQRNQLLKEADEIFASLNSDCVKSAAARP
;
A
#
# COMPACT_ATOMS: atom_id res chain seq x y z
N MET A 1 -0.12 98.19 9.34
CA MET A 1 0.50 96.97 9.90
C MET A 1 -0.67 96.09 10.34
N SER A 2 -1.05 95.10 9.53
CA SER A 2 -0.56 93.71 9.61
C SER A 2 -1.14 93.01 10.85
N GLY A 3 -1.84 91.88 10.83
CA GLY A 3 -2.42 90.98 9.83
C GLY A 3 -3.71 90.42 10.49
N SER A 4 -4.45 89.44 10.02
CA SER A 4 -4.18 88.32 9.13
C SER A 4 -5.55 87.73 8.77
N GLU A 5 -5.81 87.59 7.48
CA GLU A 5 -6.96 86.90 6.92
C GLU A 5 -7.03 85.46 7.43
N HIS A 6 -8.14 85.10 8.05
CA HIS A 6 -8.46 83.72 8.38
C HIS A 6 -9.28 83.16 7.21
N SER A 7 -8.58 82.59 6.21
CA SER A 7 -9.19 81.80 5.13
C SER A 7 -9.92 80.61 5.73
N ARG A 8 -11.25 80.70 5.80
CA ARG A 8 -12.14 79.56 6.00
C ARG A 8 -12.30 78.90 4.63
N ASP A 9 -11.48 77.88 4.41
CA ASP A 9 -11.55 76.99 3.25
C ASP A 9 -12.78 76.09 3.43
N ASP A 10 -13.92 76.53 2.89
CA ASP A 10 -15.16 75.75 2.86
C ASP A 10 -14.97 74.59 1.88
N GLY A 11 -14.55 73.45 2.43
CA GLY A 11 -14.51 72.17 1.74
C GLY A 11 -15.87 71.81 1.19
N LYS A 12 -16.14 72.20 -0.06
CA LYS A 12 -17.23 71.66 -0.88
C LYS A 12 -16.95 70.19 -1.13
N GLN A 13 -17.41 69.34 -0.21
CA GLN A 13 -17.68 67.95 -0.53
C GLN A 13 -18.80 67.95 -1.57
N ALA A 14 -18.43 67.87 -2.85
CA ALA A 14 -19.35 67.61 -3.95
C ALA A 14 -20.01 66.25 -3.69
N LEU A 15 -21.17 66.28 -3.03
CA LEU A 15 -22.01 65.10 -2.86
C LEU A 15 -22.42 64.62 -4.26
N PRO A 16 -22.07 63.38 -4.64
CA PRO A 16 -22.38 62.88 -5.97
C PRO A 16 -23.89 62.79 -6.16
N ASP A 17 -24.36 63.19 -7.36
CA ASP A 17 -25.77 63.27 -7.76
C ASP A 17 -26.59 62.06 -7.32
N GLY A 18 -27.87 62.27 -6.95
CA GLY A 18 -28.76 61.23 -6.42
C GLY A 18 -28.85 59.96 -7.29
N ARG A 19 -28.65 60.08 -8.61
CA ARG A 19 -28.54 58.96 -9.55
C ARG A 19 -27.31 58.07 -9.30
N TRP A 20 -26.16 58.64 -8.95
CA TRP A 20 -24.95 57.88 -8.62
C TRP A 20 -25.13 57.12 -7.30
N ARG A 21 -25.67 57.80 -6.27
CA ARG A 21 -25.99 57.13 -4.99
C ARG A 21 -26.93 55.95 -5.19
N GLN A 22 -27.97 56.10 -6.03
CA GLN A 22 -28.93 55.03 -6.29
C GLN A 22 -28.35 53.88 -7.12
N ALA A 23 -27.48 54.18 -8.10
CA ALA A 23 -26.74 53.16 -8.83
C ALA A 23 -25.81 52.37 -7.90
N VAL A 24 -25.03 53.05 -7.05
CA VAL A 24 -24.13 52.37 -6.09
C VAL A 24 -24.90 51.48 -5.12
N ILE A 25 -26.01 51.97 -4.55
CA ILE A 25 -26.84 51.17 -3.61
C ILE A 25 -27.40 49.91 -4.28
N THR A 26 -27.69 49.95 -5.58
CA THR A 26 -28.30 48.82 -6.30
C THR A 26 -27.25 47.83 -6.82
N PHE A 27 -26.15 48.33 -7.40
CA PHE A 27 -25.15 47.47 -8.08
C PHE A 27 -24.07 46.93 -7.14
N PHE A 28 -23.73 47.66 -6.06
CA PHE A 28 -22.72 47.23 -5.10
C PHE A 28 -23.06 45.88 -4.41
N PRO A 29 -24.28 45.65 -3.87
CA PRO A 29 -24.63 44.37 -3.27
C PRO A 29 -24.69 43.23 -4.31
N MET A 30 -25.12 43.49 -5.55
CA MET A 30 -25.03 42.49 -6.63
C MET A 30 -23.59 42.10 -6.93
N LEU A 31 -22.67 43.07 -6.98
CA LEU A 31 -21.26 42.81 -7.21
C LEU A 31 -20.65 41.96 -6.08
N ILE A 32 -20.99 42.27 -4.82
CA ILE A 32 -20.57 41.46 -3.66
C ILE A 32 -21.12 40.05 -3.76
N ALA A 33 -22.39 39.88 -4.16
CA ALA A 33 -22.99 38.55 -4.32
C ALA A 33 -22.28 37.73 -5.41
N VAL A 34 -21.96 38.35 -6.56
CA VAL A 34 -21.22 37.70 -7.64
C VAL A 34 -19.81 37.31 -7.19
N LEU A 35 -19.08 38.22 -6.52
CA LEU A 35 -17.75 37.94 -5.99
C LEU A 35 -17.80 36.80 -4.95
N SER A 36 -18.82 36.79 -4.09
CA SER A 36 -19.02 35.72 -3.09
C SER A 36 -19.28 34.36 -3.76
N LEU A 37 -20.06 34.34 -4.84
CA LEU A 37 -20.30 33.14 -5.64
C LEU A 37 -19.02 32.66 -6.33
N PHE A 38 -18.25 33.58 -6.94
CA PHE A 38 -16.97 33.25 -7.57
C PHE A 38 -15.98 32.68 -6.55
N THR A 39 -15.86 33.28 -5.36
CA THR A 39 -15.03 32.76 -4.29
C THR A 39 -15.49 31.36 -3.85
N SER A 40 -16.80 31.11 -3.73
CA SER A 40 -17.34 29.79 -3.40
C SER A 40 -17.01 28.74 -4.46
N ILE A 41 -17.22 29.06 -5.75
CA ILE A 41 -16.88 28.17 -6.87
C ILE A 41 -15.38 27.90 -6.91
N TYR A 42 -14.55 28.93 -6.73
CA TYR A 42 -13.10 28.81 -6.75
C TYR A 42 -12.58 27.94 -5.60
N ASN A 43 -13.09 28.15 -4.38
CA ASN A 43 -12.77 27.32 -3.23
C ASN A 43 -13.24 25.87 -3.43
N GLY A 44 -14.42 25.67 -4.02
CA GLY A 44 -14.92 24.34 -4.39
C GLY A 44 -14.03 23.64 -5.42
N TYR A 45 -13.63 24.36 -6.47
CA TYR A 45 -12.73 23.84 -7.51
C TYR A 45 -11.36 23.48 -6.95
N LEU A 46 -10.76 24.38 -6.16
CA LEU A 46 -9.48 24.12 -5.50
C LEU A 46 -9.57 22.91 -4.58
N ASN A 47 -10.58 22.82 -3.72
CA ASN A 47 -10.77 21.68 -2.83
C ASN A 47 -10.89 20.37 -3.61
N ASN A 48 -11.66 20.33 -4.69
CA ASN A 48 -11.84 19.12 -5.47
C ASN A 48 -10.54 18.70 -6.20
N LYS A 49 -9.78 19.67 -6.72
CA LYS A 49 -8.44 19.46 -7.29
C LYS A 49 -7.45 18.94 -6.26
N PHE A 50 -7.40 19.55 -5.07
CA PHE A 50 -6.51 19.13 -3.98
C PHE A 50 -6.86 17.75 -3.46
N VAL A 51 -8.14 17.43 -3.27
CA VAL A 51 -8.60 16.09 -2.85
C VAL A 51 -8.18 15.04 -3.88
N THR A 52 -8.42 15.29 -5.17
CA THR A 52 -8.05 14.34 -6.24
C THR A 52 -6.53 14.13 -6.31
N LEU A 53 -5.75 15.21 -6.18
CA LEU A 53 -4.29 15.15 -6.27
C LEU A 53 -3.66 14.51 -5.02
N ILE A 54 -4.20 14.77 -3.83
CA ILE A 54 -3.74 14.16 -2.58
C ILE A 54 -4.13 12.68 -2.54
N GLN A 55 -5.38 12.33 -2.85
CA GLN A 55 -5.86 10.94 -2.85
C GLN A 55 -5.10 10.10 -3.89
N GLY A 56 -4.94 10.59 -5.13
CA GLY A 56 -4.21 9.86 -6.16
C GLY A 56 -2.74 9.60 -5.79
N ASN A 57 -2.07 10.59 -5.20
CA ASN A 57 -0.67 10.44 -4.77
C ASN A 57 -0.52 9.54 -3.53
N LEU A 58 -1.43 9.61 -2.56
CA LEU A 58 -1.44 8.72 -1.39
C LEU A 58 -1.68 7.27 -1.81
N THR A 59 -2.69 7.01 -2.64
CA THR A 59 -2.99 5.66 -3.14
C THR A 59 -1.80 5.08 -3.92
N ARG A 60 -1.12 5.89 -4.75
CA ARG A 60 0.09 5.43 -5.45
C ARG A 60 1.25 5.17 -4.49
N ALA A 61 1.48 6.03 -3.51
CA ALA A 61 2.55 5.87 -2.54
C ALA A 61 2.34 4.63 -1.65
N GLU A 62 1.10 4.41 -1.19
CA GLU A 62 0.70 3.21 -0.44
C GLU A 62 0.86 1.95 -1.29
N TYR A 63 0.38 1.96 -2.53
CA TYR A 63 0.55 0.84 -3.46
C TYR A 63 2.03 0.47 -3.65
N MET A 64 2.89 1.47 -3.89
CA MET A 64 4.33 1.28 -4.07
C MET A 64 5.02 0.72 -2.83
N ARG A 65 4.60 1.20 -1.65
CA ARG A 65 5.05 0.66 -0.38
C ARG A 65 4.66 -0.80 -0.22
N THR A 66 3.39 -1.14 -0.47
CA THR A 66 2.91 -2.52 -0.40
C THR A 66 3.61 -3.42 -1.41
N CYS A 67 3.82 -2.98 -2.66
CA CYS A 67 4.58 -3.74 -3.64
C CYS A 67 5.97 -4.14 -3.10
N ARG A 68 6.69 -3.19 -2.49
CA ARG A 68 7.98 -3.46 -1.85
C ARG A 68 7.84 -4.46 -0.69
N ASP A 69 6.85 -4.27 0.17
CA ASP A 69 6.64 -5.13 1.35
C ASP A 69 6.25 -6.57 0.95
N VAL A 70 5.49 -6.74 -0.15
CA VAL A 70 5.16 -8.05 -0.74
C VAL A 70 6.40 -8.75 -1.28
N VAL A 71 7.29 -8.01 -1.96
CA VAL A 71 8.56 -8.54 -2.48
C VAL A 71 9.44 -9.04 -1.34
N ASP A 72 9.57 -8.26 -0.26
CA ASP A 72 10.33 -8.67 0.94
C ASP A 72 9.72 -9.93 1.57
N ALA A 73 8.40 -9.94 1.77
CA ALA A 73 7.69 -11.09 2.33
C ALA A 73 7.85 -12.36 1.48
N TYR A 74 7.85 -12.24 0.14
CA TYR A 74 8.09 -13.36 -0.77
C TYR A 74 9.45 -14.03 -0.52
N PHE A 75 10.53 -13.23 -0.49
CA PHE A 75 11.86 -13.76 -0.23
C PHE A 75 12.01 -14.27 1.22
N GLN A 76 11.30 -13.67 2.16
CA GLN A 76 11.25 -14.15 3.54
C GLN A 76 10.67 -15.56 3.62
N VAL A 77 9.61 -15.88 2.86
CA VAL A 77 9.07 -17.25 2.78
C VAL A 77 10.12 -18.22 2.23
N LYS A 78 10.76 -17.89 1.10
CA LYS A 78 11.80 -18.75 0.49
C LYS A 78 12.92 -19.07 1.47
N TYR A 79 13.39 -18.03 2.17
CA TYR A 79 14.44 -18.17 3.17
C TYR A 79 14.01 -19.07 4.34
N ARG A 80 12.84 -18.82 4.94
CA ARG A 80 12.37 -19.61 6.09
C ARG A 80 12.08 -21.07 5.70
N ALA A 81 11.55 -21.32 4.51
CA ALA A 81 11.39 -22.68 4.00
C ALA A 81 12.74 -23.40 3.83
N ASP A 82 13.78 -22.72 3.36
CA ASP A 82 15.13 -23.29 3.27
C ASP A 82 15.74 -23.57 4.66
N VAL A 83 15.49 -22.71 5.65
CA VAL A 83 15.91 -22.97 7.04
C VAL A 83 15.26 -24.24 7.58
N VAL A 84 13.94 -24.41 7.40
CA VAL A 84 13.22 -25.63 7.81
C VAL A 84 13.81 -26.87 7.14
N ALA A 85 14.10 -26.77 5.84
CA ALA A 85 14.70 -27.85 5.07
C ALA A 85 16.09 -28.28 5.60
N ARG A 86 16.94 -27.31 5.97
CA ARG A 86 18.27 -27.58 6.52
C ARG A 86 18.21 -28.16 7.93
N GLU A 87 17.30 -27.65 8.75
CA GLU A 87 17.07 -28.18 10.11
C GLU A 87 16.64 -29.65 10.03
N ALA A 88 15.66 -29.97 9.18
CA ALA A 88 15.22 -31.34 8.95
C ALA A 88 16.36 -32.26 8.44
N ALA A 89 17.20 -31.77 7.53
CA ALA A 89 18.36 -32.51 7.04
C ALA A 89 19.40 -32.75 8.14
N SER A 90 19.64 -31.77 9.01
CA SER A 90 20.57 -31.90 10.13
C SER A 90 20.10 -32.92 11.18
N LEU A 91 18.80 -32.92 11.49
CA LEU A 91 18.18 -33.88 12.40
C LEU A 91 18.21 -35.31 11.84
N ALA A 92 18.15 -35.46 10.52
CA ALA A 92 18.27 -36.76 9.85
C ALA A 92 19.72 -37.29 9.81
N ALA A 93 20.72 -36.40 9.88
CA ALA A 93 22.13 -36.75 9.84
C ALA A 93 22.71 -37.11 11.22
N ASP A 94 22.01 -36.79 12.31
CA ASP A 94 22.46 -37.07 13.67
C ASP A 94 22.33 -38.57 14.01
N PRO A 95 23.41 -39.30 14.35
CA PRO A 95 23.35 -40.74 14.61
C PRO A 95 22.52 -41.09 15.87
N ALA A 96 22.34 -40.15 16.81
CA ALA A 96 21.52 -40.32 18.00
C ALA A 96 20.00 -40.30 17.72
N THR A 97 19.55 -39.57 16.70
CA THR A 97 18.15 -39.58 16.23
C THR A 97 17.84 -40.81 15.37
N VAL A 98 18.82 -41.36 14.66
CA VAL A 98 18.66 -42.64 13.94
C VAL A 98 18.47 -43.81 14.93
N ALA A 99 19.21 -43.83 16.05
CA ALA A 99 19.07 -44.86 17.09
C ALA A 99 17.73 -44.75 17.86
N SER A 100 17.22 -43.54 18.10
CA SER A 100 15.95 -43.31 18.81
C SER A 100 14.72 -43.42 17.90
N SER A 101 14.83 -43.15 16.60
CA SER A 101 13.73 -43.31 15.63
C SER A 101 13.41 -44.78 15.32
N ALA A 102 14.40 -45.68 15.37
CA ALA A 102 14.19 -47.12 15.28
C ALA A 102 13.38 -47.68 16.48
N ALA A 103 13.53 -47.10 17.67
CA ALA A 103 12.78 -47.49 18.87
C ALA A 103 11.35 -46.89 18.92
N VAL A 104 11.11 -45.76 18.24
CA VAL A 104 9.81 -45.08 18.20
C VAL A 104 8.91 -45.56 17.05
N ALA A 105 9.49 -46.21 16.03
CA ALA A 105 8.75 -46.72 14.86
C ALA A 105 7.72 -47.82 15.18
N GLU A 106 7.80 -48.49 16.33
CA GLU A 106 6.93 -49.62 16.67
C GLU A 106 5.70 -49.24 17.54
N ALA A 107 5.52 -47.97 17.95
CA ALA A 107 4.46 -47.63 18.91
C ALA A 107 3.87 -46.21 18.80
N ARG A 108 3.31 -45.79 17.65
CA ARG A 108 2.20 -44.79 17.66
C ARG A 108 1.55 -44.56 16.29
N PRO A 109 0.21 -44.41 16.23
CA PRO A 109 -0.41 -43.73 15.09
C PRO A 109 0.11 -42.28 15.02
N ARG A 110 0.51 -41.84 13.83
CA ARG A 110 1.02 -40.49 13.52
C ARG A 110 0.03 -39.40 13.95
N ALA A 111 0.18 -38.93 15.17
CA ALA A 111 -0.46 -37.73 15.68
C ALA A 111 0.62 -36.82 16.29
N GLY A 112 0.86 -35.68 15.63
CA GLY A 112 1.50 -34.51 16.20
C GLY A 112 3.01 -34.59 16.47
N VAL A 113 3.84 -34.48 15.42
CA VAL A 113 5.14 -33.83 15.62
C VAL A 113 4.82 -32.35 15.86
N ALA A 114 5.15 -31.83 17.05
CA ALA A 114 4.99 -30.42 17.33
C ALA A 114 5.77 -29.59 16.29
N PRO A 115 5.19 -28.52 15.73
CA PRO A 115 5.88 -27.71 14.74
C PRO A 115 7.15 -27.13 15.36
N THR A 116 8.29 -27.24 14.65
CA THR A 116 9.54 -26.60 15.05
C THR A 116 9.41 -25.09 14.96
N GLN A 117 10.24 -24.35 15.70
CA GLN A 117 10.28 -22.88 15.63
C GLN A 117 10.45 -22.39 14.18
N ALA A 118 11.32 -23.03 13.40
CA ALA A 118 11.50 -22.67 11.99
C ALA A 118 10.23 -22.91 11.15
N SER A 119 9.48 -23.98 11.42
CA SER A 119 8.22 -24.25 10.70
C SER A 119 7.13 -23.23 11.04
N ILE A 120 7.08 -22.76 12.30
CA ILE A 120 6.18 -21.68 12.73
C ILE A 120 6.57 -20.37 12.04
N GLU A 121 7.86 -20.04 11.97
CA GLU A 121 8.35 -18.83 11.31
C GLU A 121 8.10 -18.86 9.79
N ALA A 122 8.22 -20.03 9.15
CA ALA A 122 7.86 -20.20 7.75
C ALA A 122 6.36 -19.96 7.52
N GLY A 123 5.49 -20.53 8.37
CA GLY A 123 4.05 -20.29 8.32
C GLY A 123 3.69 -18.82 8.54
N ASN A 124 4.33 -18.15 9.50
CA ASN A 124 4.13 -16.72 9.75
C ASN A 124 4.57 -15.86 8.55
N ALA A 125 5.66 -16.23 7.87
CA ALA A 125 6.10 -15.55 6.66
C ALA A 125 5.06 -15.68 5.53
N VAL A 126 4.48 -16.89 5.35
CA VAL A 126 3.41 -17.13 4.37
C VAL A 126 2.16 -16.32 4.71
N ALA A 127 1.77 -16.29 5.99
CA ALA A 127 0.62 -15.50 6.44
C ALA A 127 0.83 -14.00 6.21
N LYS A 128 2.01 -13.47 6.50
CA LYS A 128 2.38 -12.08 6.22
C LYS A 128 2.32 -11.78 4.72
N PHE A 129 2.85 -12.66 3.87
CA PHE A 129 2.74 -12.53 2.42
C PHE A 129 1.27 -12.52 1.98
N GLY A 130 0.45 -13.46 2.45
CA GLY A 130 -0.96 -13.57 2.11
C GLY A 130 -1.76 -12.31 2.48
N ALA A 131 -1.50 -11.72 3.65
CA ALA A 131 -2.13 -10.47 4.07
C ALA A 131 -1.79 -9.30 3.12
N LEU A 132 -0.50 -9.13 2.80
CA LEU A 132 -0.04 -8.07 1.90
C LEU A 132 -0.54 -8.29 0.46
N ALA A 133 -0.49 -9.53 -0.02
CA ALA A 133 -0.96 -9.93 -1.34
C ALA A 133 -2.47 -9.69 -1.49
N THR A 134 -3.27 -10.01 -0.47
CA THR A 134 -4.72 -9.76 -0.47
C THR A 134 -5.03 -8.27 -0.55
N TYR A 135 -4.33 -7.45 0.25
CA TYR A 135 -4.48 -6.00 0.19
C TYR A 135 -4.14 -5.45 -1.21
N LEU A 136 -3.02 -5.89 -1.80
CA LEU A 136 -2.61 -5.44 -3.13
C LEU A 136 -3.57 -5.91 -4.24
N ALA A 137 -4.03 -7.16 -4.14
CA ALA A 137 -4.95 -7.77 -5.10
C ALA A 137 -6.32 -7.04 -5.16
N ASN A 138 -6.79 -6.50 -4.03
CA ASN A 138 -8.05 -5.72 -3.99
C ASN A 138 -7.98 -4.40 -4.77
N MET A 139 -6.79 -3.94 -5.14
CA MET A 139 -6.58 -2.74 -5.98
C MET A 139 -6.34 -3.08 -7.45
N ARG A 140 -6.50 -4.35 -7.85
CA ARG A 140 -6.19 -4.86 -9.19
C ARG A 140 -7.39 -5.57 -9.80
N ASP A 141 -7.27 -5.91 -11.08
CA ASP A 141 -8.28 -6.71 -11.78
C ASP A 141 -8.28 -8.18 -11.31
N GLU A 142 -9.33 -8.91 -11.72
CA GLU A 142 -9.55 -10.30 -11.33
C GLU A 142 -8.36 -11.22 -11.69
N SER A 143 -7.70 -10.98 -12.82
CA SER A 143 -6.61 -11.84 -13.27
C SER A 143 -5.39 -11.73 -12.38
N ILE A 144 -5.05 -10.50 -11.96
CA ILE A 144 -3.96 -10.24 -11.01
C ILE A 144 -4.30 -10.78 -9.63
N ARG A 145 -5.56 -10.63 -9.19
CA ARG A 145 -6.03 -11.20 -7.92
C ARG A 145 -5.89 -12.71 -7.89
N ALA A 146 -6.33 -13.39 -8.95
CA ALA A 146 -6.18 -14.84 -9.09
C ALA A 146 -4.70 -15.27 -9.03
N ALA A 147 -3.80 -14.53 -9.70
CA ALA A 147 -2.37 -14.81 -9.66
C ALA A 147 -1.75 -14.65 -8.25
N TYR A 148 -2.16 -13.65 -7.48
CA TYR A 148 -1.74 -13.53 -6.06
C TYR A 148 -2.24 -14.69 -5.20
N THR A 149 -3.50 -15.13 -5.41
CA THR A 149 -4.05 -16.29 -4.71
C THR A 149 -3.30 -17.57 -5.08
N GLU A 150 -3.02 -17.79 -6.35
CA GLU A 150 -2.24 -18.95 -6.79
C GLU A 150 -0.83 -18.95 -6.18
N LEU A 151 -0.15 -17.79 -6.21
CA LEU A 151 1.16 -17.63 -5.60
C LEU A 151 1.14 -17.93 -4.10
N TYR A 152 0.13 -17.44 -3.37
CA TYR A 152 -0.06 -17.76 -1.96
C TYR A 152 -0.14 -19.27 -1.73
N TRP A 153 -0.96 -19.99 -2.49
CA TRP A 153 -1.08 -21.46 -2.35
C TRP A 153 0.21 -22.19 -2.65
N LYS A 154 0.98 -21.75 -3.65
CA LYS A 154 2.30 -22.34 -3.93
C LYS A 154 3.27 -22.10 -2.77
N LEU A 155 3.30 -20.90 -2.20
CA LEU A 155 4.14 -20.56 -1.05
C LEU A 155 3.77 -21.33 0.22
N ASP A 156 2.47 -21.47 0.49
CA ASP A 156 1.95 -22.27 1.59
C ASP A 156 2.39 -23.74 1.45
N LYS A 157 2.26 -24.30 0.24
CA LYS A 157 2.75 -25.65 -0.06
C LYS A 157 4.26 -25.78 0.11
N VAL A 158 5.04 -24.80 -0.34
CA VAL A 158 6.51 -24.78 -0.15
C VAL A 158 6.85 -24.81 1.34
N ALA A 159 6.23 -23.96 2.16
CA ALA A 159 6.47 -23.91 3.60
C ALA A 159 6.01 -25.20 4.30
N GLY A 160 4.83 -25.71 3.97
CA GLY A 160 4.26 -26.92 4.57
C GLY A 160 5.02 -28.20 4.21
N MET A 161 5.64 -28.25 3.03
CA MET A 161 6.44 -29.40 2.59
C MET A 161 7.93 -29.24 2.86
N ALA A 162 8.40 -28.11 3.40
CA ALA A 162 9.82 -27.79 3.49
C ALA A 162 10.66 -28.85 4.21
N ALA A 163 10.13 -29.43 5.30
CA ALA A 163 10.80 -30.43 6.11
C ALA A 163 10.88 -31.82 5.45
N THR A 164 9.96 -32.15 4.54
CA THR A 164 9.78 -33.51 4.02
C THR A 164 10.04 -33.65 2.53
N ALA A 165 9.96 -32.56 1.77
CA ALA A 165 10.17 -32.59 0.33
C ALA A 165 11.64 -32.76 -0.03
N SER A 166 11.89 -33.51 -1.11
CA SER A 166 13.23 -33.65 -1.67
C SER A 166 13.70 -32.32 -2.27
N GLY A 167 15.03 -32.10 -2.31
CA GLY A 167 15.63 -30.90 -2.92
C GLY A 167 15.08 -30.59 -4.32
N PRO A 168 15.04 -31.56 -5.25
CA PRO A 168 14.47 -31.34 -6.59
C PRO A 168 12.99 -30.94 -6.58
N GLN A 169 12.17 -31.57 -5.74
CA GLN A 169 10.74 -31.27 -5.63
C GLN A 169 10.51 -29.85 -5.10
N ARG A 170 11.27 -29.42 -4.09
CA ARG A 170 11.20 -28.04 -3.57
C ARG A 170 11.64 -27.02 -4.62
N ASN A 171 12.72 -27.30 -5.34
CA ASN A 171 13.22 -26.41 -6.38
C ASN A 171 12.19 -26.22 -7.51
N GLN A 172 11.47 -27.28 -7.87
CA GLN A 172 10.40 -27.20 -8.85
C GLN A 172 9.24 -26.32 -8.36
N LEU A 173 8.77 -26.50 -7.12
CA LEU A 173 7.72 -25.66 -6.54
C LEU A 173 8.13 -24.18 -6.45
N LEU A 174 9.38 -23.92 -6.08
CA LEU A 174 9.93 -22.57 -6.03
C LEU A 174 10.05 -21.95 -7.41
N LYS A 175 10.45 -22.73 -8.43
CA LYS A 175 10.53 -22.25 -9.81
C LYS A 175 9.16 -21.80 -10.32
N GLU A 176 8.11 -22.60 -10.10
CA GLU A 176 6.76 -22.22 -10.48
C GLU A 176 6.26 -20.97 -9.73
N ALA A 177 6.60 -20.84 -8.44
CA ALA A 177 6.31 -19.63 -7.67
C ALA A 177 7.08 -18.40 -8.19
N ASP A 178 8.35 -18.58 -8.57
CA ASP A 178 9.21 -17.52 -9.11
C ASP A 178 8.67 -16.99 -10.45
N GLU A 179 8.10 -17.85 -11.31
CA GLU A 179 7.51 -17.44 -12.58
C GLU A 179 6.28 -16.53 -12.37
N ILE A 180 5.37 -16.90 -11.46
CA ILE A 180 4.20 -16.07 -11.12
C ILE A 180 4.65 -14.76 -10.47
N PHE A 181 5.57 -14.85 -9.50
CA PHE A 181 6.09 -13.68 -8.80
C PHE A 181 6.79 -12.71 -9.75
N ALA A 182 7.57 -13.19 -10.73
CA ALA A 182 8.23 -12.34 -11.72
C ALA A 182 7.22 -11.54 -12.55
N SER A 183 6.11 -12.16 -12.95
CA SER A 183 5.01 -11.48 -13.65
C SER A 183 4.40 -10.38 -12.78
N LEU A 184 4.03 -10.70 -11.54
CA LEU A 184 3.43 -9.75 -10.60
C LEU A 184 4.37 -8.59 -10.23
N ASN A 185 5.67 -8.89 -10.06
CA ASN A 185 6.68 -7.89 -9.76
C ASN A 185 6.93 -6.95 -10.96
N SER A 186 6.86 -7.46 -12.19
CA SER A 186 6.92 -6.62 -13.40
C SER A 186 5.82 -5.56 -13.39
N ASP A 187 4.62 -5.91 -12.96
CA ASP A 187 3.50 -4.98 -12.89
C ASP A 187 3.68 -3.93 -11.79
N CYS A 188 4.24 -4.30 -10.63
CA CYS A 188 4.68 -3.34 -9.61
C CYS A 188 5.70 -2.33 -10.19
N VAL A 189 6.70 -2.80 -10.93
CA VAL A 189 7.74 -1.93 -11.55
C VAL A 189 7.15 -1.03 -12.63
N LYS A 190 6.24 -1.53 -13.48
CA LYS A 190 5.58 -0.69 -14.50
C LYS A 190 4.73 0.41 -13.86
N SER A 191 4.00 0.07 -12.79
CA SER A 191 3.20 1.03 -12.01
C SER A 191 4.07 2.09 -11.34
N ALA A 192 5.30 1.73 -10.95
CA ALA A 192 6.32 2.65 -10.46
C ALA A 192 6.79 3.63 -11.53
N ALA A 193 7.06 3.12 -12.73
CA ALA A 193 7.67 3.87 -13.83
C ALA A 193 6.69 4.80 -14.56
N ALA A 194 5.38 4.58 -14.43
CA ALA A 194 4.37 5.48 -14.97
C ALA A 194 4.53 6.89 -14.37
N ARG A 195 4.87 7.88 -15.21
CA ARG A 195 4.90 9.30 -14.81
C ARG A 195 3.45 9.80 -14.59
N PRO A 196 3.23 10.73 -13.65
CA PRO A 196 1.94 11.39 -13.49
C PRO A 196 1.56 12.20 -14.72
#